data_AF-A0A0X8X0I3-F1
#
_entry.id   AF-A0A0X8X0I3-F1
#
_cell.length_a   1.000
_cell.length_b   1.000
_cell.length_c   1.000
_cell.angle_alpha   90.00
_cell.angle_beta   90.00
_cell.angle_gamma   90.00
#
_symmetry.space_group_name_H-M   'P 1'
#
loop_
_entity.id
_entity.type
_entity.pdbx_description
1 polymer ?
#
loop_
_entity_poly.entity_id
_entity_poly.type
_entity_poly.pdbx_seq_one_letter_code
_entity_poly.pdbx_strand_id
1 'polypeptide(L)'
;MKYKLGDFVRFVDEKMEGFVTRIIDEQMIGVTGEDDFEIPVLASKVTTVHGYVPPGSVKETKVDEPEFTGEFSAKGVYLGFVNDPKANSVVHFQLVNDTSFQLLAALTSSGQNKFKGEFAGIIAPKTAAKIYSAQMADLQLWPKFTLNITFFTTQNVEPPAPLAIHEKFKAKDFAGSKKQLPVLKQQGWLIQLDEPEIIIDAQKLKESFFKSSDENTVLDKPGKEVDLHIEKLRNDYQFINSTEILKIQLDHFHKSLDAAIVHQLHEIIFIHGAGNGTLRNEIHRILGKHPKVQTFMDAQKEKFGYGATRVILK
;
A
#
# COMPACT_ATOMS: atom_id res chain seq x y z
N MET A 1 14.98 -33.90 -10.35
CA MET A 1 14.11 -35.00 -10.82
C MET A 1 14.16 -35.09 -12.34
N LYS A 2 14.21 -36.32 -12.90
CA LYS A 2 14.40 -36.57 -14.35
C LYS A 2 13.11 -36.49 -15.17
N TYR A 3 11.95 -36.72 -14.55
CA TYR A 3 10.64 -36.73 -15.20
C TYR A 3 9.66 -35.79 -14.49
N LYS A 4 8.64 -35.32 -15.21
CA LYS A 4 7.55 -34.48 -14.73
C LYS A 4 6.20 -35.16 -14.96
N LEU A 5 5.18 -34.76 -14.20
CA LEU A 5 3.80 -35.16 -14.46
C LEU A 5 3.40 -34.76 -15.89
N GLY A 6 2.78 -35.69 -16.62
CA GLY A 6 2.38 -35.52 -18.01
C GLY A 6 3.46 -35.89 -19.04
N ASP A 7 4.68 -36.24 -18.63
CA ASP A 7 5.70 -36.74 -19.56
C ASP A 7 5.23 -38.07 -20.19
N PHE A 8 5.32 -38.17 -21.51
CA PHE A 8 5.09 -39.44 -22.21
C PHE A 8 6.38 -40.28 -22.21
N VAL A 9 6.29 -41.47 -21.62
CA VAL A 9 7.43 -42.35 -21.37
C VAL A 9 7.18 -43.75 -21.92
N ARG A 10 8.26 -44.42 -22.31
CA ARG A 10 8.27 -45.82 -22.72
C ARG A 10 9.05 -46.63 -21.68
N PHE A 11 8.54 -47.81 -21.35
CA PHE A 11 9.21 -48.76 -20.48
C PHE A 11 10.43 -49.34 -21.21
N VAL A 12 11.56 -49.48 -20.50
CA VAL A 12 12.81 -49.96 -21.10
C VAL A 12 12.74 -51.46 -21.38
N ASP A 13 12.11 -52.21 -20.47
CA ASP A 13 12.08 -53.68 -20.52
C ASP A 13 10.77 -54.24 -21.12
N GLU A 14 9.76 -53.39 -21.29
CA GLU A 14 8.41 -53.79 -21.71
C GLU A 14 7.97 -52.98 -22.93
N LYS A 15 7.14 -53.58 -23.80
CA LYS A 15 6.52 -52.86 -24.94
C LYS A 15 5.31 -52.06 -24.48
N MET A 16 5.52 -51.23 -23.47
CA MET A 16 4.50 -50.41 -22.85
C MET A 16 4.90 -48.95 -22.89
N GLU A 17 3.90 -48.11 -23.06
CA GLU A 17 4.01 -46.66 -23.12
C GLU A 17 2.89 -46.07 -22.28
N GLY A 18 3.13 -44.89 -21.74
CA GLY A 18 2.13 -44.22 -20.92
C GLY A 18 2.60 -42.84 -20.48
N PHE A 19 1.74 -42.19 -19.72
CA PHE A 19 2.02 -40.90 -19.13
C PHE A 19 2.46 -41.06 -17.69
N VAL A 20 3.45 -40.27 -17.28
CA VAL A 20 3.77 -40.10 -15.87
C VAL A 20 2.59 -39.39 -15.19
N THR A 21 1.80 -40.14 -14.45
CA THR A 21 0.58 -39.66 -13.77
C THR A 21 0.81 -39.38 -12.29
N ARG A 22 1.91 -39.90 -11.71
CA ARG A 22 2.29 -39.66 -10.32
C ARG A 22 3.80 -39.64 -10.12
N ILE A 23 4.29 -38.75 -9.27
CA ILE A 23 5.66 -38.81 -8.74
C ILE A 23 5.54 -39.37 -7.32
N ILE A 24 6.01 -40.60 -7.11
CA ILE A 24 5.90 -41.27 -5.81
C ILE A 24 7.06 -40.82 -4.92
N ASP A 25 8.28 -40.87 -5.46
CA ASP A 25 9.50 -40.35 -4.85
C ASP A 25 10.55 -40.00 -5.92
N GLU A 26 11.81 -39.77 -5.55
CA GLU A 26 12.88 -39.42 -6.50
C GLU A 26 13.25 -40.55 -7.47
N GLN A 27 12.98 -41.80 -7.11
CA GLN A 27 13.37 -43.00 -7.84
C GLN A 27 12.18 -43.73 -8.46
N MET A 28 10.97 -43.53 -7.97
CA MET A 28 9.75 -44.22 -8.40
C MET A 28 8.68 -43.26 -8.90
N ILE A 29 8.07 -43.59 -10.03
CA ILE A 29 7.01 -42.82 -10.68
C ILE A 29 5.84 -43.75 -11.03
N GLY A 30 4.63 -43.23 -11.03
CA GLY A 30 3.45 -43.91 -11.57
C GLY A 30 3.30 -43.59 -13.05
N VAL A 31 3.18 -44.62 -13.89
CA VAL A 31 2.93 -44.49 -15.32
C VAL A 31 1.61 -45.17 -15.67
N THR A 32 0.71 -44.42 -16.31
CA THR A 32 -0.60 -44.93 -16.75
C THR A 32 -0.61 -45.07 -18.28
N GLY A 33 -0.94 -46.26 -18.75
CA GLY A 33 -1.07 -46.59 -20.18
C GLY A 33 -2.48 -46.41 -20.72
N GLU A 34 -2.79 -47.06 -21.84
CA GLU A 34 -4.12 -47.03 -22.47
C GLU A 34 -5.22 -47.76 -21.67
N ASP A 35 -4.82 -48.66 -20.77
CA ASP A 35 -5.70 -49.45 -19.91
C ASP A 35 -6.16 -48.69 -18.65
N ASP A 36 -5.75 -47.42 -18.50
CA ASP A 36 -6.06 -46.54 -17.37
C ASP A 36 -5.61 -47.10 -16.01
N PHE A 37 -4.67 -48.05 -16.01
CA PHE A 37 -4.07 -48.61 -14.80
C PHE A 37 -2.73 -47.93 -14.51
N GLU A 38 -2.58 -47.41 -13.29
CA GLU A 38 -1.31 -46.81 -12.86
C GLU A 38 -0.32 -47.88 -12.41
N ILE A 39 0.81 -47.96 -13.11
CA ILE A 39 1.89 -48.88 -12.79
C ILE A 39 3.03 -48.11 -12.12
N PRO A 40 3.39 -48.44 -10.87
CA PRO A 40 4.56 -47.86 -10.22
C PRO A 40 5.83 -48.49 -10.78
N VAL A 41 6.72 -47.65 -11.31
CA VAL A 41 7.97 -48.06 -11.98
C VAL A 41 9.14 -47.24 -11.49
N LEU A 42 10.34 -47.81 -11.56
CA LEU A 42 11.56 -47.05 -11.31
C LEU A 42 11.81 -46.07 -12.46
N ALA A 43 12.17 -44.83 -12.13
CA ALA A 43 12.55 -43.79 -13.09
C ALA A 43 13.72 -44.24 -14.01
N SER A 44 14.57 -45.16 -13.55
CA SER A 44 15.64 -45.76 -14.35
C SER A 44 15.14 -46.77 -15.39
N LYS A 45 13.91 -47.28 -15.24
CA LYS A 45 13.27 -48.29 -16.10
C LYS A 45 12.31 -47.70 -17.12
N VAL A 46 12.27 -46.38 -17.22
CA VAL A 46 11.53 -45.67 -18.26
C VAL A 46 12.45 -44.70 -19.01
N THR A 47 12.07 -44.36 -20.23
CA THR A 47 12.72 -43.35 -21.06
C THR A 47 11.69 -42.40 -21.66
N THR A 48 12.04 -41.12 -21.79
CA THR A 48 11.16 -40.12 -22.41
C THR A 48 11.04 -40.41 -23.91
N VAL A 49 9.82 -40.36 -24.44
CA VAL A 49 9.58 -40.48 -25.88
C VAL A 49 9.52 -39.08 -26.47
N HIS A 50 10.62 -38.65 -27.08
CA HIS A 50 10.69 -37.34 -27.73
C HIS A 50 9.78 -37.28 -28.96
N GLY A 51 8.86 -36.31 -29.01
CA GLY A 51 8.00 -36.06 -30.17
C GLY A 51 6.51 -36.35 -29.94
N TYR A 52 6.13 -36.89 -28.78
CA TYR A 52 4.71 -36.93 -28.40
C TYR A 52 4.22 -35.52 -28.08
N VAL A 53 3.25 -35.03 -28.84
CA VAL A 53 2.59 -33.73 -28.66
C VAL A 53 1.12 -34.05 -28.36
N PRO A 54 0.66 -33.92 -27.11
CA PRO A 54 -0.74 -34.14 -26.78
C PRO A 54 -1.66 -33.27 -27.67
N PRO A 55 -2.83 -33.76 -28.10
CA PRO A 55 -3.82 -32.93 -28.77
C PRO A 55 -4.21 -31.74 -27.87
N GLY A 56 -3.87 -30.52 -28.30
CA GLY A 56 -4.12 -29.30 -27.52
C GLY A 56 -2.95 -28.77 -26.68
N SER A 57 -1.78 -29.43 -26.69
CA SER A 57 -0.58 -28.84 -26.09
C SER A 57 -0.10 -27.66 -26.93
N VAL A 58 -0.38 -26.43 -26.46
CA VAL A 58 0.36 -25.26 -26.91
C VAL A 58 1.81 -25.50 -26.52
N LYS A 59 2.76 -25.34 -27.45
CA LYS A 59 4.18 -25.32 -27.09
C LYS A 59 4.32 -24.35 -25.93
N GLU A 60 4.69 -24.85 -24.75
CA GLU A 60 5.14 -23.98 -23.66
C GLU A 60 6.32 -23.20 -24.23
N THR A 61 6.05 -21.98 -24.69
CA THR A 61 7.10 -20.99 -24.81
C THR A 61 7.58 -20.83 -23.38
N LYS A 62 8.71 -21.48 -23.05
CA LYS A 62 9.52 -21.04 -21.91
C LYS A 62 9.78 -19.58 -22.17
N VAL A 63 8.94 -18.74 -21.59
CA VAL A 63 9.27 -17.33 -21.41
C VAL A 63 10.49 -17.41 -20.52
N ASP A 64 11.64 -16.96 -21.02
CA ASP A 64 12.82 -16.76 -20.19
C ASP A 64 12.39 -15.77 -19.11
N GLU A 65 11.96 -16.30 -17.96
CA GLU A 65 11.66 -15.50 -16.80
C GLU A 65 13.00 -14.99 -16.28
N PRO A 66 13.22 -13.67 -16.24
CA PRO A 66 14.39 -13.15 -15.58
C PRO A 66 14.31 -13.58 -14.11
N GLU A 67 15.28 -14.39 -13.66
CA GLU A 67 15.48 -14.67 -12.25
C GLU A 67 15.72 -13.32 -11.54
N PHE A 68 14.71 -12.84 -10.83
CA PHE A 68 14.84 -11.61 -10.06
C PHE A 68 15.73 -11.90 -8.84
N THR A 69 16.95 -11.37 -8.85
CA THR A 69 17.97 -11.54 -7.79
C THR A 69 17.88 -10.49 -6.68
N GLY A 70 16.79 -9.72 -6.60
CA GLY A 70 16.57 -8.69 -5.57
C GLY A 70 15.67 -9.16 -4.43
N GLU A 71 15.49 -8.32 -3.42
CA GLU A 71 14.52 -8.55 -2.34
C GLU A 71 13.09 -8.58 -2.90
N PHE A 72 12.34 -9.64 -2.60
CA PHE A 72 11.00 -9.85 -3.14
C PHE A 72 10.01 -8.81 -2.61
N SER A 73 9.47 -7.98 -3.50
CA SER A 73 8.48 -6.95 -3.16
C SER A 73 7.07 -7.46 -3.44
N ALA A 74 6.29 -7.70 -2.39
CA ALA A 74 4.92 -8.21 -2.52
C ALA A 74 3.88 -7.12 -2.83
N LYS A 75 4.21 -5.84 -2.58
CA LYS A 75 3.33 -4.68 -2.80
C LYS A 75 3.97 -3.67 -3.75
N GLY A 76 3.13 -2.82 -4.35
CA GLY A 76 3.52 -1.81 -5.32
C GLY A 76 2.78 -1.90 -6.65
N VAL A 77 1.50 -2.27 -6.66
CA VAL A 77 0.67 -2.17 -7.86
C VAL A 77 -0.04 -0.82 -7.90
N TYR A 78 0.18 -0.04 -8.95
CA TYR A 78 -0.39 1.31 -9.07
C TYR A 78 -1.09 1.55 -10.41
N LEU A 79 -2.13 2.36 -10.38
CA LEU A 79 -2.68 3.01 -11.56
C LEU A 79 -2.18 4.45 -11.62
N GLY A 80 -1.34 4.72 -12.61
CA GLY A 80 -0.82 6.05 -12.90
C GLY A 80 -1.58 6.74 -14.04
N PHE A 81 -1.71 8.05 -13.95
CA PHE A 81 -2.31 8.90 -14.99
C PHE A 81 -1.30 9.96 -15.41
N VAL A 82 -0.80 9.84 -16.63
CA VAL A 82 0.25 10.72 -17.17
C VAL A 82 -0.27 11.44 -18.39
N ASN A 83 -0.02 12.73 -18.51
CA ASN A 83 -0.36 13.48 -19.72
C ASN A 83 0.55 13.09 -20.88
N ASP A 84 0.02 13.07 -22.11
CA ASP A 84 0.84 12.89 -23.30
C ASP A 84 1.78 14.11 -23.45
N PRO A 85 3.11 13.90 -23.63
CA PRO A 85 4.06 14.99 -23.76
C PRO A 85 3.82 15.92 -24.96
N LYS A 86 3.19 15.40 -26.03
CA LYS A 86 2.86 16.14 -27.26
C LYS A 86 1.44 16.70 -27.23
N ALA A 87 0.55 16.11 -26.43
CA ALA A 87 -0.84 16.53 -26.29
C ALA A 87 -1.26 16.53 -24.82
N ASN A 88 -0.97 17.62 -24.10
CA ASN A 88 -1.19 17.71 -22.66
C ASN A 88 -2.66 17.48 -22.22
N SER A 89 -3.65 17.60 -23.12
CA SER A 89 -5.05 17.28 -22.84
C SER A 89 -5.34 15.78 -22.80
N VAL A 90 -4.50 14.95 -23.42
CA VAL A 90 -4.62 13.49 -23.44
C VAL A 90 -3.96 12.93 -22.19
N VAL A 91 -4.63 11.99 -21.54
CA VAL A 91 -4.17 11.29 -20.36
C VAL A 91 -4.04 9.81 -20.67
N HIS A 92 -2.88 9.24 -20.38
CA HIS A 92 -2.59 7.83 -20.48
C HIS A 92 -2.71 7.16 -19.12
N PHE A 93 -3.42 6.03 -19.09
CA PHE A 93 -3.54 5.18 -17.92
C PHE A 93 -2.37 4.19 -17.99
N GLN A 94 -1.54 4.20 -16.96
CA GLN A 94 -0.35 3.36 -16.83
C GLN A 94 -0.57 2.39 -15.67
N LEU A 95 -0.67 1.10 -15.96
CA LEU A 95 -0.59 0.09 -14.91
C LEU A 95 0.87 -0.15 -14.58
N VAL A 96 1.28 0.27 -13.39
CA VAL A 96 2.66 0.19 -12.91
C VAL A 96 2.76 -1.01 -11.97
N ASN A 97 3.67 -1.92 -12.30
CA ASN A 97 4.02 -3.06 -11.49
C ASN A 97 5.39 -2.81 -10.84
N ASP A 98 5.39 -2.30 -9.61
CA ASP A 98 6.59 -2.21 -8.79
C ASP A 98 6.75 -3.43 -7.84
N THR A 99 6.06 -4.53 -8.13
CA THR A 99 6.18 -5.78 -7.38
C THR A 99 7.20 -6.72 -8.03
N SER A 100 7.52 -7.81 -7.33
CA SER A 100 8.28 -8.95 -7.86
C SER A 100 7.39 -10.01 -8.54
N PHE A 101 6.06 -9.81 -8.55
CA PHE A 101 5.13 -10.69 -9.25
C PHE A 101 5.01 -10.31 -10.73
N GLN A 102 4.74 -11.30 -11.57
CA GLN A 102 4.15 -11.07 -12.88
C GLN A 102 2.64 -10.82 -12.71
N LEU A 103 2.12 -9.77 -13.35
CA LEU A 103 0.69 -9.46 -13.30
C LEU A 103 0.01 -9.91 -14.58
N LEU A 104 -1.11 -10.62 -14.45
CA LEU A 104 -2.06 -10.85 -15.53
C LEU A 104 -3.21 -9.85 -15.35
N ALA A 105 -3.34 -8.92 -16.29
CA ALA A 105 -4.26 -7.80 -16.15
C ALA A 105 -5.25 -7.70 -17.32
N ALA A 106 -6.50 -7.33 -17.00
CA ALA A 106 -7.53 -7.02 -17.98
C ALA A 106 -8.31 -5.76 -17.57
N LEU A 107 -8.46 -4.83 -18.50
CA LEU A 107 -9.25 -3.61 -18.33
C LEU A 107 -10.49 -3.67 -19.22
N THR A 108 -11.66 -3.47 -18.63
CA THR A 108 -12.93 -3.35 -19.34
C THR A 108 -13.56 -1.98 -19.05
N SER A 109 -14.04 -1.30 -20.08
CA SER A 109 -14.87 -0.11 -19.94
C SER A 109 -16.36 -0.47 -20.05
N SER A 110 -17.21 0.24 -19.32
CA SER A 110 -18.66 0.05 -19.34
C SER A 110 -19.42 1.38 -19.45
N GLY A 111 -20.39 1.41 -20.37
CA GLY A 111 -21.25 2.58 -20.61
C GLY A 111 -22.50 2.19 -21.40
N GLN A 112 -23.66 2.74 -21.03
CA GLN A 112 -24.96 2.47 -21.68
C GLN A 112 -25.25 0.96 -21.86
N ASN A 113 -25.02 0.15 -20.82
CA ASN A 113 -25.16 -1.32 -20.83
C ASN A 113 -24.29 -2.06 -21.86
N LYS A 114 -23.25 -1.43 -22.40
CA LYS A 114 -22.24 -2.07 -23.24
C LYS A 114 -20.94 -2.18 -22.48
N PHE A 115 -20.23 -3.28 -22.72
CA PHE A 115 -18.91 -3.56 -22.18
C PHE A 115 -17.91 -3.66 -23.33
N LYS A 116 -16.70 -3.13 -23.12
CA LYS A 116 -15.60 -3.21 -24.09
C LYS A 116 -14.31 -3.56 -23.38
N GLY A 117 -13.62 -4.60 -23.84
CA GLY A 117 -12.26 -4.90 -23.40
C GLY A 117 -11.30 -3.85 -23.97
N GLU A 118 -10.69 -3.06 -23.10
CA GLU A 118 -9.73 -2.01 -23.48
C GLU A 118 -8.29 -2.51 -23.44
N PHE A 119 -7.97 -3.44 -22.54
CA PHE A 119 -6.65 -4.03 -22.40
C PHE A 119 -6.75 -5.46 -21.88
N ALA A 120 -5.85 -6.33 -22.34
CA ALA A 120 -5.56 -7.64 -21.75
C ALA A 120 -4.09 -7.95 -21.98
N GLY A 121 -3.36 -8.35 -20.95
CA GLY A 121 -1.94 -8.64 -21.11
C GLY A 121 -1.22 -9.01 -19.82
N ILE A 122 0.05 -9.37 -20.01
CA ILE A 122 1.00 -9.69 -18.96
C ILE A 122 1.90 -8.48 -18.71
N ILE A 123 2.14 -8.14 -17.44
CA ILE A 123 3.02 -7.06 -17.03
C ILE A 123 4.12 -7.67 -16.15
N ALA A 124 5.35 -7.64 -16.65
CA ALA A 124 6.51 -8.21 -15.98
C ALA A 124 6.82 -7.46 -14.66
N PRO A 125 7.50 -8.12 -13.70
CA PRO A 125 8.00 -7.47 -12.49
C PRO A 125 8.77 -6.18 -12.79
N LYS A 126 8.61 -5.15 -11.96
CA LYS A 126 9.32 -3.86 -12.09
C LYS A 126 9.16 -3.19 -13.46
N THR A 127 8.01 -3.35 -14.11
CA THR A 127 7.68 -2.71 -15.40
C THR A 127 6.35 -1.94 -15.33
N ALA A 128 5.97 -1.25 -16.41
CA ALA A 128 4.68 -0.61 -16.53
C ALA A 128 4.13 -0.73 -17.95
N ALA A 129 2.81 -0.74 -18.08
CA ALA A 129 2.13 -0.81 -19.37
C ALA A 129 1.04 0.25 -19.49
N LYS A 130 0.97 0.88 -20.68
CA LYS A 130 -0.15 1.77 -21.01
C LYS A 130 -1.38 0.93 -21.33
N ILE A 131 -2.41 1.02 -20.49
CA ILE A 131 -3.63 0.21 -20.61
C ILE A 131 -4.81 0.96 -21.25
N TYR A 132 -4.78 2.30 -21.25
CA TYR A 132 -5.86 3.11 -21.82
C TYR A 132 -5.41 4.55 -22.10
N SER A 133 -6.21 5.30 -22.85
CA SER A 133 -5.99 6.73 -23.12
C SER A 133 -7.32 7.45 -23.31
N ALA A 134 -7.44 8.66 -22.75
CA ALA A 134 -8.63 9.48 -22.89
C ALA A 134 -8.32 10.98 -22.83
N GLN A 135 -9.24 11.80 -23.33
CA GLN A 135 -9.18 13.25 -23.18
C GLN A 135 -9.60 13.66 -21.76
N MET A 136 -8.78 14.46 -21.08
CA MET A 136 -9.10 14.98 -19.75
C MET A 136 -10.33 15.91 -19.76
N ALA A 137 -10.55 16.64 -20.86
CA ALA A 137 -11.72 17.50 -21.01
C ALA A 137 -13.05 16.72 -20.93
N ASP A 138 -13.03 15.44 -21.34
CA ASP A 138 -14.19 14.57 -21.36
C ASP A 138 -14.35 13.74 -20.10
N LEU A 139 -13.68 14.09 -18.99
CA LEU A 139 -13.69 13.31 -17.75
C LEU A 139 -15.10 12.93 -17.27
N GLN A 140 -16.08 13.81 -17.46
CA GLN A 140 -17.48 13.53 -17.09
C GLN A 140 -18.12 12.40 -17.91
N LEU A 141 -17.64 12.21 -19.14
CA LEU A 141 -18.08 11.19 -20.10
C LEU A 141 -17.27 9.89 -19.98
N TRP A 142 -16.22 9.86 -19.15
CA TRP A 142 -15.43 8.64 -18.98
C TRP A 142 -16.32 7.50 -18.46
N PRO A 143 -16.16 6.29 -19.05
CA PRO A 143 -16.95 5.12 -18.65
C PRO A 143 -16.55 4.66 -17.25
N LYS A 144 -17.34 3.75 -16.67
CA LYS A 144 -16.90 3.01 -15.49
C LYS A 144 -15.91 1.94 -15.96
N PHE A 145 -14.77 1.86 -15.31
CA PHE A 145 -13.73 0.87 -15.60
C PHE A 145 -13.82 -0.30 -14.63
N THR A 146 -13.47 -1.48 -15.12
CA THR A 146 -13.24 -2.69 -14.32
C THR A 146 -11.86 -3.21 -14.66
N LEU A 147 -10.95 -3.15 -13.68
CA LEU A 147 -9.59 -3.63 -13.80
C LEU A 147 -9.42 -4.88 -12.93
N ASN A 148 -9.14 -6.01 -13.57
CA ASN A 148 -8.87 -7.28 -12.90
C ASN A 148 -7.38 -7.56 -13.00
N ILE A 149 -6.74 -7.93 -11.89
CA ILE A 149 -5.32 -8.25 -11.81
C ILE A 149 -5.14 -9.54 -11.01
N THR A 150 -4.41 -10.50 -11.56
CA THR A 150 -3.97 -11.71 -10.86
C THR A 150 -2.44 -11.74 -10.80
N PHE A 151 -1.91 -12.26 -9.70
CA PHE A 151 -0.48 -12.32 -9.44
C PHE A 151 0.06 -13.71 -9.74
N PHE A 152 1.26 -13.76 -10.32
CA PHE A 152 1.96 -14.98 -10.63
C PHE A 152 3.44 -14.88 -10.24
N THR A 153 3.99 -15.94 -9.66
CA THR A 153 5.43 -16.12 -9.44
C THR A 153 5.76 -17.61 -9.45
N THR A 154 6.95 -17.94 -9.92
CA THR A 154 7.54 -19.29 -9.80
C THR A 154 8.30 -19.49 -8.49
N GLN A 155 8.48 -18.43 -7.68
CA GLN A 155 9.11 -18.49 -6.37
C GLN A 155 8.15 -19.07 -5.31
N ASN A 156 8.70 -19.62 -4.23
CA ASN A 156 7.91 -20.15 -3.11
C ASN A 156 7.38 -19.02 -2.21
N VAL A 157 6.49 -18.19 -2.75
CA VAL A 157 5.82 -17.08 -2.07
C VAL A 157 4.33 -17.16 -2.39
N GLU A 158 3.50 -17.05 -1.35
CA GLU A 158 2.05 -17.04 -1.52
C GLU A 158 1.60 -15.79 -2.29
N PRO A 159 0.93 -15.93 -3.45
CA PRO A 159 0.39 -14.79 -4.17
C PRO A 159 -0.77 -14.15 -3.39
N PRO A 160 -0.89 -12.81 -3.37
CA PRO A 160 -2.03 -12.14 -2.76
C PRO A 160 -3.33 -12.42 -3.54
N ALA A 161 -4.46 -12.08 -2.93
CA ALA A 161 -5.76 -12.19 -3.59
C ALA A 161 -5.81 -11.35 -4.88
N PRO A 162 -6.52 -11.81 -5.94
CA PRO A 162 -6.71 -11.02 -7.14
C PRO A 162 -7.36 -9.67 -6.84
N LEU A 163 -6.90 -8.62 -7.53
CA LEU A 163 -7.51 -7.30 -7.43
C LEU A 163 -8.63 -7.18 -8.46
N ALA A 164 -9.80 -6.71 -8.03
CA ALA A 164 -10.93 -6.39 -8.89
C ALA A 164 -11.42 -4.98 -8.56
N ILE A 165 -11.04 -4.01 -9.39
CA ILE A 165 -11.24 -2.59 -9.14
C ILE A 165 -12.31 -2.06 -10.08
N HIS A 166 -13.36 -1.47 -9.51
CA HIS A 166 -14.56 -1.05 -10.25
C HIS A 166 -14.77 0.46 -10.15
N GLU A 167 -13.88 1.23 -10.79
CA GLU A 167 -13.81 2.67 -10.58
C GLU A 167 -14.49 3.51 -11.66
N LYS A 168 -15.08 4.63 -11.22
CA LYS A 168 -15.48 5.73 -12.10
C LYS A 168 -14.79 7.00 -11.62
N PHE A 169 -13.75 7.38 -12.34
CA PHE A 169 -12.92 8.54 -12.01
C PHE A 169 -13.71 9.87 -12.12
N LYS A 170 -13.43 10.77 -11.18
CA LYS A 170 -14.03 12.10 -11.04
C LYS A 170 -12.93 13.13 -10.84
N ALA A 171 -13.29 14.41 -10.95
CA ALA A 171 -12.33 15.52 -10.83
C ALA A 171 -11.51 15.49 -9.52
N LYS A 172 -12.10 15.04 -8.41
CA LYS A 172 -11.39 14.91 -7.12
C LYS A 172 -10.18 13.97 -7.17
N ASP A 173 -10.22 12.95 -8.03
CA ASP A 173 -9.16 11.95 -8.14
C ASP A 173 -7.92 12.54 -8.83
N PHE A 174 -8.10 13.69 -9.52
CA PHE A 174 -7.05 14.47 -10.18
C PHE A 174 -6.79 15.83 -9.52
N ALA A 175 -7.39 16.10 -8.35
CA ALA A 175 -7.22 17.38 -7.66
C ALA A 175 -5.90 17.47 -6.88
N GLY A 176 -5.31 16.32 -6.52
CA GLY A 176 -4.03 16.25 -5.81
C GLY A 176 -2.83 16.63 -6.70
N SER A 177 -1.70 16.90 -6.05
CA SER A 177 -0.43 17.14 -6.72
C SER A 177 0.05 15.88 -7.45
N LYS A 178 0.63 16.06 -8.64
CA LYS A 178 1.30 14.97 -9.37
C LYS A 178 2.48 14.45 -8.56
N LYS A 179 2.67 13.14 -8.62
CA LYS A 179 3.78 12.41 -8.02
C LYS A 179 4.59 11.76 -9.12
N GLN A 180 5.83 11.40 -8.81
CA GLN A 180 6.62 10.58 -9.71
C GLN A 180 6.10 9.15 -9.68
N LEU A 181 5.76 8.59 -10.84
CA LEU A 181 5.35 7.20 -10.99
C LEU A 181 6.58 6.30 -10.77
N PRO A 182 6.46 5.25 -9.93
CA PRO A 182 7.47 4.20 -9.83
C PRO A 182 7.76 3.60 -11.21
N VAL A 183 8.98 3.10 -11.42
CA VAL A 183 9.47 2.50 -12.68
C VAL A 183 9.58 3.49 -13.86
N LEU A 184 8.49 4.18 -14.22
CA LEU A 184 8.41 5.09 -15.36
C LEU A 184 9.16 6.42 -15.15
N LYS A 185 9.33 6.85 -13.89
CA LYS A 185 9.96 8.14 -13.50
C LYS A 185 9.28 9.38 -14.08
N GLN A 186 8.06 9.25 -14.61
CA GLN A 186 7.23 10.34 -15.14
C GLN A 186 6.36 10.96 -14.05
N GLN A 187 5.99 12.23 -14.19
CA GLN A 187 5.09 12.92 -13.26
C GLN A 187 3.62 12.71 -13.66
N GLY A 188 2.80 12.23 -12.73
CA GLY A 188 1.38 11.98 -12.96
C GLY A 188 0.58 11.81 -11.67
N TRP A 189 -0.72 11.60 -11.79
CA TRP A 189 -1.52 11.17 -10.64
C TRP A 189 -1.30 9.69 -10.41
N LEU A 190 -1.26 9.25 -9.15
CA LEU A 190 -0.91 7.90 -8.77
C LEU A 190 -1.89 7.39 -7.72
N ILE A 191 -2.50 6.24 -7.99
CA ILE A 191 -3.40 5.53 -7.09
C ILE A 191 -2.81 4.16 -6.83
N GLN A 192 -2.64 3.78 -5.57
CA GLN A 192 -2.20 2.44 -5.20
C GLN A 192 -3.41 1.50 -5.19
N LEU A 193 -3.28 0.34 -5.83
CA LEU A 193 -4.38 -0.60 -6.09
C LEU A 193 -4.38 -1.78 -5.11
N ASP A 194 -3.24 -2.06 -4.49
CA ASP A 194 -3.01 -3.17 -3.58
C ASP A 194 -2.91 -2.72 -2.10
N GLU A 195 -3.27 -1.47 -1.82
CA GLU A 195 -3.58 -1.04 -0.46
C GLU A 195 -5.04 -1.36 -0.16
N PRO A 196 -5.34 -1.92 1.02
CA PRO A 196 -6.72 -2.10 1.43
C PRO A 196 -7.37 -0.71 1.44
N GLU A 197 -8.52 -0.58 0.77
CA GLU A 197 -9.35 0.59 0.96
C GLU A 197 -9.55 0.76 2.47
N ILE A 198 -9.17 1.93 2.99
CA ILE A 198 -9.65 2.31 4.31
C ILE A 198 -11.15 2.41 4.12
N ILE A 199 -11.87 1.34 4.46
CA ILE A 199 -13.33 1.37 4.55
C ILE A 199 -13.58 2.29 5.73
N ILE A 200 -13.63 3.57 5.40
CA ILE A 200 -14.19 4.64 6.17
C ILE A 200 -15.67 4.31 6.19
N ASP A 201 -16.02 3.32 7.00
CA ASP A 201 -17.37 2.86 7.17
C ASP A 201 -18.14 4.07 7.68
N ALA A 202 -19.00 4.63 6.84
CA ALA A 202 -19.80 5.78 7.20
C ALA A 202 -20.68 5.45 8.42
N GLN A 203 -20.92 4.17 8.73
CA GLN A 203 -21.50 3.72 10.00
C GLN A 203 -20.47 3.67 11.14
N LYS A 204 -19.19 3.31 10.97
CA LYS A 204 -18.19 3.53 12.04
C LYS A 204 -17.86 4.99 12.28
N LEU A 205 -17.94 5.83 11.25
CA LEU A 205 -17.81 7.28 11.38
C LEU A 205 -19.03 7.87 12.04
N LYS A 206 -20.24 7.47 11.61
CA LYS A 206 -21.45 7.82 12.34
C LYS A 206 -21.40 7.25 13.75
N GLU A 207 -20.99 6.03 14.02
CA GLU A 207 -20.83 5.48 15.36
C GLU A 207 -19.67 6.12 16.13
N SER A 208 -18.69 6.75 15.49
CA SER A 208 -17.72 7.63 16.18
C SER A 208 -18.25 9.05 16.40
N PHE A 209 -19.29 9.46 15.66
CA PHE A 209 -20.04 10.71 15.84
C PHE A 209 -21.32 10.53 16.70
N PHE A 210 -21.80 9.29 16.89
CA PHE A 210 -23.05 8.86 17.53
C PHE A 210 -22.84 7.82 18.63
N LYS A 211 -21.63 7.28 18.84
CA LYS A 211 -21.14 7.15 20.20
C LYS A 211 -21.02 8.57 20.69
N SER A 212 -22.13 9.06 21.24
CA SER A 212 -22.03 9.76 22.50
C SER A 212 -21.03 8.97 23.34
N SER A 213 -19.80 9.47 23.37
CA SER A 213 -19.25 9.76 24.67
C SER A 213 -20.35 10.52 25.41
N ASP A 214 -21.17 9.77 26.14
CA ASP A 214 -21.60 10.16 27.49
C ASP A 214 -20.38 10.16 28.41
N GLU A 215 -19.32 10.80 27.94
CA GLU A 215 -18.51 11.68 28.72
C GLU A 215 -18.57 12.96 27.92
N ASN A 216 -19.29 13.94 28.46
CA ASN A 216 -19.05 15.31 28.14
C ASN A 216 -17.53 15.49 27.99
N THR A 217 -17.01 15.71 26.79
CA THR A 217 -15.79 16.51 26.67
C THR A 217 -16.21 17.94 26.99
N VAL A 218 -16.53 18.16 28.27
CA VAL A 218 -15.80 19.15 29.03
C VAL A 218 -14.37 18.88 28.62
N LEU A 219 -13.84 19.68 27.69
CA LEU A 219 -12.39 19.87 27.62
C LEU A 219 -11.99 19.96 29.10
N ASP A 220 -11.31 18.95 29.62
CA ASP A 220 -10.99 18.98 31.05
C ASP A 220 -10.21 20.28 31.23
N LYS A 221 -10.66 21.13 32.16
CA LYS A 221 -9.98 22.40 32.44
C LYS A 221 -8.51 22.02 32.57
N PRO A 222 -7.62 22.47 31.67
CA PRO A 222 -6.24 22.12 31.81
C PRO A 222 -5.83 22.62 33.19
N GLY A 223 -5.10 21.78 33.92
CA GLY A 223 -4.54 22.20 35.19
C GLY A 223 -3.82 23.54 34.98
N LYS A 224 -3.74 24.36 36.03
CA LYS A 224 -2.97 25.61 35.95
C LYS A 224 -1.51 25.37 35.55
N GLU A 225 -1.02 24.14 35.69
CA GLU A 225 0.32 23.67 35.35
C GLU A 225 0.20 22.48 34.39
N VAL A 226 0.86 22.55 33.23
CA VAL A 226 0.88 21.50 32.19
C VAL A 226 2.32 21.07 31.96
N ASP A 227 2.61 19.80 32.22
CA ASP A 227 3.92 19.21 31.99
C ASP A 227 4.08 18.73 30.54
N LEU A 228 5.13 19.21 29.87
CA LEU A 228 5.45 18.89 28.49
C LEU A 228 6.62 17.91 28.37
N HIS A 229 7.16 17.37 29.47
CA HIS A 229 8.21 16.34 29.37
C HIS A 229 7.67 15.08 28.67
N ILE A 230 8.44 14.55 27.71
CA ILE A 230 8.01 13.42 26.89
C ILE A 230 7.65 12.18 27.73
N GLU A 231 8.32 11.99 28.86
CA GLU A 231 8.07 10.89 29.81
C GLU A 231 6.65 10.92 30.41
N LYS A 232 6.00 12.09 30.44
CA LYS A 232 4.61 12.25 30.87
C LYS A 232 3.61 12.09 29.73
N LEU A 233 4.07 12.28 28.49
CA LEU A 233 3.22 12.26 27.30
C LEU A 233 3.18 10.89 26.63
N ARG A 234 4.25 10.09 26.76
CA ARG A 234 4.42 8.84 26.02
C ARG A 234 5.37 7.87 26.74
N ASN A 235 5.01 6.59 26.78
CA ASN A 235 5.78 5.54 27.48
C ASN A 235 6.94 4.96 26.64
N ASP A 236 6.82 4.93 25.31
CA ASP A 236 7.80 4.39 24.36
C ASP A 236 8.78 5.45 23.80
N TYR A 237 9.01 6.52 24.57
CA TYR A 237 9.83 7.67 24.17
C TYR A 237 11.31 7.33 23.86
N GLN A 238 11.80 6.17 24.32
CA GLN A 238 13.18 5.71 24.11
C GLN A 238 13.46 5.28 22.66
N PHE A 239 12.42 5.02 21.86
CA PHE A 239 12.55 4.54 20.47
C PHE A 239 12.35 5.64 19.41
N ILE A 240 12.05 6.88 19.84
CA ILE A 240 11.76 7.99 18.93
C ILE A 240 12.90 9.02 18.93
N ASN A 241 13.11 9.65 17.78
CA ASN A 241 14.18 10.62 17.60
C ASN A 241 13.82 11.99 18.21
N SER A 242 14.82 12.84 18.46
CA SER A 242 14.63 14.14 19.10
C SER A 242 13.68 15.09 18.36
N THR A 243 13.58 14.97 17.02
CA THR A 243 12.67 15.78 16.20
C THR A 243 11.22 15.37 16.42
N GLU A 244 10.96 14.07 16.50
CA GLU A 244 9.63 13.51 16.76
C GLU A 244 9.19 13.80 18.20
N ILE A 245 10.11 13.69 19.17
CA ILE A 245 9.87 14.10 20.56
C ILE A 245 9.40 15.56 20.61
N LEU A 246 10.15 16.48 19.98
CA LEU A 246 9.80 17.90 19.95
C LEU A 246 8.40 18.13 19.35
N LYS A 247 8.06 17.42 18.28
CA LYS A 247 6.75 17.52 17.64
C LYS A 247 5.62 17.12 18.60
N ILE A 248 5.77 15.98 19.28
CA ILE A 248 4.76 15.49 20.24
C ILE A 248 4.56 16.49 21.38
N GLN A 249 5.66 17.06 21.90
CA GLN A 249 5.60 18.06 22.96
C GLN A 249 4.88 19.34 22.51
N LEU A 250 5.12 19.80 21.28
CA LEU A 250 4.45 20.96 20.70
C LEU A 250 2.97 20.71 20.42
N ASP A 251 2.61 19.52 19.91
CA ASP A 251 1.22 19.15 19.67
C ASP A 251 0.42 19.14 20.99
N HIS A 252 1.02 18.63 22.07
CA HIS A 252 0.42 18.66 23.41
C HIS A 252 0.29 20.09 23.97
N PHE A 253 1.30 20.94 23.75
CA PHE A 253 1.26 22.35 24.09
C PHE A 253 0.12 23.09 23.37
N HIS A 254 -0.04 22.89 22.06
CA HIS A 254 -1.13 23.49 21.27
C HIS A 254 -2.50 23.09 21.81
N LYS A 255 -2.72 21.79 22.00
CA LYS A 255 -3.99 21.26 22.53
C LYS A 255 -4.33 21.86 23.90
N SER A 256 -3.33 22.00 24.77
CA SER A 256 -3.49 22.55 26.12
C SER A 256 -3.74 24.06 26.12
N LEU A 257 -3.08 24.80 25.23
CA LEU A 257 -3.30 26.23 25.04
C LEU A 257 -4.71 26.51 24.53
N ASP A 258 -5.16 25.74 23.53
CA ASP A 258 -6.51 25.86 22.97
C ASP A 258 -7.57 25.55 24.03
N ALA A 259 -7.37 24.49 24.82
CA ALA A 259 -8.26 24.17 25.94
C ALA A 259 -8.32 25.34 26.95
N ALA A 260 -7.18 25.92 27.33
CA ALA A 260 -7.13 27.04 28.27
C ALA A 260 -7.89 28.28 27.76
N ILE A 261 -7.81 28.54 26.44
CA ILE A 261 -8.54 29.63 25.79
C ILE A 261 -10.05 29.34 25.76
N VAL A 262 -10.45 28.13 25.39
CA VAL A 262 -11.87 27.72 25.36
C VAL A 262 -12.49 27.82 26.75
N HIS A 263 -11.75 27.47 27.80
CA HIS A 263 -12.18 27.59 29.20
C HIS A 263 -12.02 28.98 29.81
N GLN A 264 -11.53 29.96 29.05
CA GLN A 264 -11.30 31.33 29.53
C GLN A 264 -10.45 31.35 30.82
N LEU A 265 -9.41 30.50 30.88
CA LEU A 265 -8.46 30.56 31.98
C LEU A 265 -7.69 31.88 31.91
N HIS A 266 -7.52 32.55 33.05
CA HIS A 266 -6.74 33.79 33.10
C HIS A 266 -5.25 33.54 32.81
N GLU A 267 -4.74 32.38 33.25
CA GLU A 267 -3.35 32.00 33.10
C GLU A 267 -3.16 30.49 33.03
N ILE A 268 -2.05 30.06 32.42
CA ILE A 268 -1.60 28.67 32.36
C ILE A 268 -0.06 28.63 32.39
N ILE A 269 0.51 27.64 33.06
CA ILE A 269 1.96 27.44 33.19
C ILE A 269 2.35 26.18 32.42
N PHE A 270 3.30 26.30 31.49
CA PHE A 270 3.85 25.18 30.74
C PHE A 270 5.24 24.83 31.26
N ILE A 271 5.43 23.57 31.67
CA ILE A 271 6.70 23.05 32.19
C ILE A 271 7.40 22.34 31.03
N HIS A 272 8.46 22.95 30.48
CA HIS A 272 9.21 22.45 29.33
C HIS A 272 10.63 21.95 29.70
N GLY A 273 11.01 22.06 30.96
CA GLY A 273 12.33 21.67 31.46
C GLY A 273 13.44 22.68 31.13
N ALA A 274 14.59 22.51 31.79
CA ALA A 274 15.74 23.42 31.73
C ALA A 274 16.82 23.03 30.70
N GLY A 275 16.53 22.08 29.79
CA GLY A 275 17.51 21.52 28.84
C GLY A 275 18.08 22.52 27.83
N ASN A 276 18.36 22.10 26.59
CA ASN A 276 19.01 22.94 25.56
C ASN A 276 18.18 24.16 25.08
N GLY A 277 17.00 24.41 25.66
CA GLY A 277 16.16 25.58 25.36
C GLY A 277 15.38 25.51 24.05
N THR A 278 15.48 24.44 23.26
CA THR A 278 14.77 24.28 21.97
C THR A 278 13.26 24.38 22.11
N LEU A 279 12.67 23.59 23.02
CA LEU A 279 11.22 23.60 23.28
C LEU A 279 10.75 24.97 23.81
N ARG A 280 11.52 25.58 24.72
CA ARG A 280 11.24 26.93 25.25
C ARG A 280 11.17 27.97 24.14
N ASN A 281 12.20 28.01 23.28
CA ASN A 281 12.28 28.99 22.21
C ASN A 281 11.12 28.85 21.21
N GLU A 282 10.72 27.62 20.91
CA GLU A 282 9.60 27.36 20.01
C GLU A 282 8.24 27.74 20.63
N ILE A 283 8.03 27.41 21.92
CA ILE A 283 6.87 27.87 22.68
C ILE A 283 6.80 29.40 22.69
N HIS A 284 7.90 30.09 23.00
CA HIS A 284 7.95 31.56 23.02
C HIS A 284 7.65 32.16 21.64
N ARG A 285 8.14 31.52 20.57
CA ARG A 285 7.85 31.91 19.17
C ARG A 285 6.37 31.80 18.84
N ILE A 286 5.70 30.74 19.30
CA ILE A 286 4.26 30.52 19.08
C ILE A 286 3.45 31.53 19.91
N LEU A 287 3.74 31.65 21.20
CA LEU A 287 3.03 32.56 22.11
C LEU A 287 3.12 34.02 21.66
N GLY A 288 4.30 34.47 21.21
CA GLY A 288 4.51 35.83 20.70
C GLY A 288 3.70 36.18 19.46
N LYS A 289 3.20 35.19 18.71
CA LYS A 289 2.35 35.38 17.52
C LYS A 289 0.87 35.10 17.79
N HIS A 290 0.53 34.61 18.98
CA HIS A 290 -0.82 34.11 19.24
C HIS A 290 -1.79 35.24 19.61
N PRO A 291 -2.91 35.43 18.87
CA PRO A 291 -3.77 36.61 19.03
C PRO A 291 -4.50 36.68 20.38
N LYS A 292 -4.72 35.52 21.02
CA LYS A 292 -5.41 35.38 22.32
C LYS A 292 -4.47 35.37 23.53
N VAL A 293 -3.16 35.46 23.32
CA VAL A 293 -2.19 35.59 24.42
C VAL A 293 -2.02 37.08 24.71
N GLN A 294 -2.14 37.47 25.98
CA GLN A 294 -1.91 38.84 26.42
C GLN A 294 -0.42 39.09 26.62
N THR A 295 0.24 38.21 27.39
CA THR A 295 1.67 38.24 27.63
C THR A 295 2.14 36.87 28.14
N PHE A 296 3.45 36.62 28.10
CA PHE A 296 4.06 35.43 28.67
C PHE A 296 5.41 35.80 29.32
N MET A 297 5.77 35.06 30.37
CA MET A 297 6.99 35.27 31.15
C MET A 297 7.48 33.93 31.72
N ASP A 298 8.75 33.84 32.10
CA ASP A 298 9.23 32.65 32.80
C ASP A 298 8.48 32.49 34.13
N ALA A 299 8.04 31.27 34.46
CA ALA A 299 7.25 30.99 35.66
C ALA A 299 8.14 30.83 36.90
N GLN A 300 7.65 31.33 38.06
CA GLN A 300 8.18 31.19 39.44
C GLN A 300 9.55 30.48 39.55
N LYS A 301 10.63 31.27 39.59
CA LYS A 301 12.01 30.76 39.64
C LYS A 301 12.27 29.88 40.86
N GLU A 302 11.59 30.10 41.98
CA GLU A 302 11.78 29.29 43.20
C GLU A 302 11.23 27.87 43.09
N LYS A 303 10.19 27.65 42.24
CA LYS A 303 9.49 26.35 42.12
C LYS A 303 9.92 25.55 40.88
N PHE A 304 10.23 26.22 39.77
CA PHE A 304 10.51 25.58 38.48
C PHE A 304 11.84 25.99 37.84
N GLY A 305 12.65 26.82 38.51
CA GLY A 305 13.87 27.38 37.93
C GLY A 305 13.59 28.17 36.65
N TYR A 306 14.31 27.87 35.57
CA TYR A 306 14.08 28.42 34.22
C TYR A 306 13.28 27.46 33.31
N GLY A 307 12.69 26.40 33.88
CA GLY A 307 12.11 25.29 33.15
C GLY A 307 10.61 25.41 32.85
N ALA A 308 9.99 26.56 33.11
CA ALA A 308 8.57 26.76 32.88
C ALA A 308 8.24 28.16 32.38
N THR A 309 7.19 28.27 31.57
CA THR A 309 6.68 29.53 31.00
C THR A 309 5.23 29.75 31.47
N ARG A 310 4.97 30.87 32.12
CA ARG A 310 3.64 31.35 32.50
C ARG A 310 3.06 32.18 31.35
N VAL A 311 1.85 31.84 30.94
CA VAL A 311 1.11 32.48 29.85
C VAL A 311 -0.15 33.12 30.44
N ILE A 312 -0.34 34.40 30.16
CA ILE A 312 -1.54 35.16 30.54
C ILE A 312 -2.40 35.30 29.28
N LEU A 313 -3.65 34.85 29.34
CA LEU A 313 -4.60 34.86 28.23
C LEU A 313 -5.51 36.09 28.32
N LYS A 314 -6.03 36.54 27.16
CA LYS A 314 -6.94 37.69 27.04
C LYS A 314 -8.37 37.36 27.42
#